data_AF-A0A9R1HWS8-F1
#
_entry.id   AF-A0A9R1HWS8-F1
#
_cell.length_a   1.000
_cell.length_b   1.000
_cell.length_c   1.000
_cell.angle_alpha   90.00
_cell.angle_beta   90.00
_cell.angle_gamma   90.00
#
_symmetry.space_group_name_H-M   'P 1'
#
loop_
_entity.id
_entity.type
_entity.pdbx_description
1 polymer ?
#
loop_
_entity_poly.entity_id
_entity_poly.type
_entity_poly.pdbx_seq_one_letter_code
_entity_poly.pdbx_strand_id
1 'polypeptide(L)'
;MVAELQPFVGGDKAILLRFSSEVGEWVSKYVGYPLPARILCPNRVVSHAGRLWWVDLSWCLLTCHPFEDAPVLRVVPLPEGKALKPREAWGLLDKYRCVRVSAGKLRFVDMYSRNRDSRGATQISVWTLADPDTTEWTLEYEATFKEIWDDASYKATGLPRKIPVLALIHPTNPDVVYFFLDEHLLGVNVRARKVVECEVYELVAPPSEHVVTRFIHAWQLPPALCSGNRNSTVFFR
;
A
#
# COMPACT_ATOMS: atom_id res chain seq x y z
N MET A 1 17.61 7.33 11.82
CA MET A 1 16.79 8.54 12.04
C MET A 1 15.31 8.18 11.92
N VAL A 2 14.44 8.79 12.73
CA VAL A 2 12.98 8.54 12.75
C VAL A 2 12.26 9.88 12.65
N ALA A 3 11.06 9.93 12.04
CA ALA A 3 10.25 11.13 12.08
C ALA A 3 8.75 10.82 12.18
N GLU A 4 8.01 11.73 12.80
CA GLU A 4 6.58 11.65 13.03
C GLU A 4 5.93 13.01 12.68
N LEU A 5 4.76 12.95 12.04
CA LEU A 5 3.99 14.15 11.68
C LEU A 5 2.77 14.25 12.58
N GLN A 6 2.63 15.39 13.26
CA GLN A 6 1.54 15.70 14.20
C GLN A 6 0.81 16.95 13.72
N PRO A 7 -0.28 16.81 12.93
CA PRO A 7 -1.05 17.95 12.45
C PRO A 7 -1.91 18.57 13.56
N PHE A 8 -2.04 19.90 13.55
CA PHE A 8 -2.99 20.57 14.42
C PHE A 8 -4.39 20.49 13.80
N VAL A 9 -5.34 19.91 14.54
CA VAL A 9 -6.72 19.75 14.06
C VAL A 9 -7.31 21.13 13.74
N GLY A 10 -7.73 21.32 12.49
CA GLY A 10 -8.34 22.57 12.02
C GLY A 10 -7.37 23.73 11.76
N GLY A 11 -6.06 23.50 11.88
CA GLY A 11 -5.02 24.51 11.62
C GLY A 11 -4.29 24.32 10.30
N ASP A 12 -3.48 25.31 9.94
CA ASP A 12 -2.58 25.35 8.77
C ASP A 12 -1.14 24.94 9.12
N LYS A 13 -0.95 24.33 10.28
CA LYS A 13 0.37 23.95 10.82
C LYS A 13 0.38 22.53 11.34
N ALA A 14 1.56 21.94 11.35
CA ALA A 14 1.86 20.67 11.98
C ALA A 14 3.22 20.74 12.68
N ILE A 15 3.45 19.83 13.63
CA ILE A 15 4.77 19.54 14.16
C ILE A 15 5.34 18.33 13.42
N LEU A 16 6.54 18.48 12.91
CA LEU A 16 7.38 17.38 12.45
C LEU A 16 8.40 17.07 13.54
N LEU A 17 8.19 15.96 14.25
CA LEU A 17 9.13 15.43 15.23
C LEU A 17 10.19 14.60 14.51
N ARG A 18 11.46 14.81 14.86
CA ARG A 18 12.60 14.18 14.18
C ARG A 18 13.59 13.66 15.20
N PHE A 19 13.90 12.37 15.14
CA PHE A 19 14.90 11.72 15.98
C PHE A 19 16.18 11.47 15.18
N SER A 20 17.31 11.96 15.70
CA SER A 20 18.64 11.58 15.23
C SER A 20 19.25 10.56 16.17
N SER A 21 19.68 9.42 15.63
CA SER A 21 20.42 8.41 16.40
C SER A 21 21.86 8.84 16.70
N GLU A 22 22.40 9.82 15.96
CA GLU A 22 23.76 10.34 16.18
C GLU A 22 23.82 11.22 17.42
N VAL A 23 22.78 12.04 17.63
CA VAL A 23 22.68 12.96 18.76
C VAL A 23 21.86 12.36 19.91
N GLY A 24 21.00 11.39 19.62
CA GLY A 24 20.14 10.73 20.61
C GLY A 24 18.92 11.58 21.03
N GLU A 25 18.56 12.60 20.26
CA GLU A 25 17.56 13.60 20.64
C GLU A 25 16.40 13.70 19.65
N TRP A 26 15.23 14.08 20.18
CA TRP A 26 14.07 14.48 19.41
C TRP A 26 14.07 16.00 19.23
N VAL A 27 13.95 16.43 17.97
CA VAL A 27 13.84 17.85 17.60
C VAL A 27 12.48 18.09 16.97
N SER A 28 11.75 19.05 17.52
CA SER A 28 10.46 19.50 17.01
C SER A 28 10.64 20.61 15.98
N LYS A 29 9.90 20.55 14.88
CA LYS A 29 9.88 21.60 13.87
C LYS A 29 8.46 21.92 13.42
N TYR A 30 8.13 23.21 13.38
CA TYR A 30 6.88 23.65 12.79
C TYR A 30 6.96 23.63 11.27
N VAL A 31 5.95 23.05 10.64
CA VAL A 31 5.79 23.02 9.18
C VAL A 31 4.39 23.48 8.81
N GLY A 32 4.26 24.08 7.63
CA GLY A 32 2.94 24.38 7.06
C GLY A 32 2.21 23.07 6.76
N TYR A 33 0.95 22.97 7.16
CA TYR A 33 0.09 21.82 6.93
C TYR A 33 -0.91 22.13 5.81
N PRO A 34 -0.75 21.52 4.63
CA PRO A 34 -1.44 21.94 3.42
C PRO A 34 -2.83 21.33 3.24
N LEU A 35 -3.32 20.53 4.20
CA LEU A 35 -4.64 19.89 4.08
C LEU A 35 -5.73 20.74 4.74
N PRO A 36 -6.95 20.78 4.16
CA PRO A 36 -8.11 21.39 4.81
C PRO A 36 -8.49 20.65 6.11
N ALA A 37 -9.53 21.13 6.80
CA ALA A 37 -9.98 20.62 8.11
C ALA A 37 -10.42 19.13 8.16
N ARG A 38 -10.27 18.37 7.07
CA ARG A 38 -10.40 16.90 7.09
C ARG A 38 -9.18 16.31 7.80
N ILE A 39 -9.42 15.64 8.92
CA ILE A 39 -8.39 14.92 9.67
C ILE A 39 -7.79 13.83 8.77
N LEU A 40 -6.48 13.92 8.54
CA LEU A 40 -5.71 12.85 7.90
C LEU A 40 -5.72 11.64 8.81
N CYS A 41 -6.09 10.49 8.27
CA CYS A 41 -6.10 9.23 9.02
C CYS A 41 -5.10 8.29 8.37
N PRO A 42 -3.79 8.50 8.57
CA PRO A 42 -2.78 7.77 7.82
C PRO A 42 -2.87 6.29 8.16
N ASN A 43 -3.13 5.48 7.13
CA ASN A 43 -3.16 4.03 7.22
C ASN A 43 -1.73 3.48 7.43
N ARG A 44 -0.73 4.21 6.91
CA ARG A 44 0.69 3.86 7.02
C ARG A 44 1.61 5.01 6.59
N VAL A 45 2.90 4.88 6.91
CA VAL A 45 3.99 5.69 6.34
C VAL A 45 4.87 4.83 5.43
N VAL A 46 5.24 5.36 4.25
CA VAL A 46 6.18 4.73 3.31
C VAL A 46 7.45 5.59 3.22
N SER A 47 8.62 4.97 3.23
CA SER A 47 9.90 5.64 2.95
C SER A 47 10.28 5.39 1.50
N HIS A 48 10.47 6.46 0.72
CA HIS A 48 10.80 6.36 -0.70
C HIS A 48 11.44 7.66 -1.20
N ALA A 49 12.49 7.54 -2.02
CA ALA A 49 13.19 8.68 -2.65
C ALA A 49 13.66 9.75 -1.64
N GLY A 50 14.16 9.33 -0.47
CA GLY A 50 14.59 10.24 0.60
C GLY A 50 13.46 10.98 1.31
N ARG A 51 12.20 10.68 0.98
CA ARG A 51 10.99 11.28 1.57
C ARG A 51 10.28 10.28 2.47
N LEU A 52 9.49 10.81 3.40
CA LEU A 52 8.42 10.06 4.05
C LEU A 52 7.10 10.39 3.35
N TRP A 53 6.23 9.38 3.27
CA TRP A 53 4.93 9.44 2.62
C TRP A 53 3.88 8.97 3.62
N TRP A 54 3.16 9.90 4.24
CA TRP A 54 2.02 9.59 5.10
C TRP A 54 0.80 9.33 4.22
N VAL A 55 0.36 8.08 4.18
CA VAL A 55 -0.65 7.59 3.24
C VAL A 55 -2.01 7.57 3.89
N ASP A 56 -2.96 8.36 3.38
CA ASP A 56 -4.39 8.21 3.65
C ASP A 56 -5.06 7.60 2.40
N LEU A 57 -5.40 6.31 2.50
CA LEU A 57 -5.97 5.51 1.41
C LEU A 57 -7.37 5.98 0.97
N SER A 58 -7.97 6.92 1.70
CA SER A 58 -9.27 7.50 1.37
C SER A 58 -9.14 8.76 0.53
N TRP A 59 -7.97 9.39 0.44
CA TRP A 59 -7.92 10.76 -0.09
C TRP A 59 -6.62 11.16 -0.78
N CYS A 60 -5.49 11.10 -0.07
CA CYS A 60 -4.22 11.62 -0.57
C CYS A 60 -3.02 11.07 0.23
N LEU A 61 -1.82 11.37 -0.26
CA LEU A 61 -0.57 11.18 0.45
C LEU A 61 -0.01 12.57 0.82
N LEU A 62 0.56 12.67 2.02
CA LEU A 62 1.45 13.79 2.37
C LEU A 62 2.89 13.33 2.26
N THR A 63 3.76 14.19 1.74
CA THR A 63 5.18 13.88 1.64
C THR A 63 6.09 15.06 1.91
N CYS A 64 7.25 14.81 2.50
CA CYS A 64 8.37 15.75 2.57
C CYS A 64 9.69 14.98 2.76
N HIS A 65 10.81 15.68 2.57
CA HIS A 65 12.11 15.25 3.09
C HIS A 65 12.20 15.67 4.56
N PRO A 66 12.05 14.75 5.53
CA PRO A 66 11.86 15.15 6.92
C PRO A 66 13.11 15.82 7.54
N PHE A 67 14.30 15.52 7.04
CA PHE A 67 15.57 15.98 7.62
C PHE A 67 16.20 17.18 6.89
N GLU A 68 15.49 17.81 5.96
CA GLU A 68 15.94 19.07 5.37
C GLU A 68 15.93 20.24 6.37
N ASP A 69 16.74 21.26 6.09
CA ASP A 69 16.80 22.51 6.84
C ASP A 69 15.51 23.33 6.78
N ALA A 70 14.63 23.06 5.81
CA ALA A 70 13.29 23.65 5.71
C ALA A 70 12.33 22.64 5.05
N PRO A 71 11.84 21.64 5.81
CA PRO A 71 10.98 20.60 5.24
C PRO A 71 9.63 21.19 4.84
N VAL A 72 9.25 20.98 3.58
CA VAL A 72 7.97 21.44 3.02
C VAL A 72 7.07 20.24 2.76
N LEU A 73 5.89 20.23 3.39
CA LEU A 73 4.87 19.23 3.13
C LEU A 73 4.22 19.48 1.76
N ARG A 74 4.13 18.43 0.95
CA ARG A 74 3.42 18.41 -0.32
C ARG A 74 2.26 17.42 -0.27
N VAL A 75 1.14 17.81 -0.88
CA VAL A 75 -0.02 16.95 -1.07
C VAL A 75 0.11 16.26 -2.41
N VAL A 76 -0.04 14.93 -2.41
CA VAL A 76 -0.16 14.14 -3.62
C VAL A 76 -1.55 13.48 -3.60
N PRO A 77 -2.51 13.91 -4.44
CA PRO A 77 -3.82 13.29 -4.48
C PRO A 77 -3.71 11.82 -4.93
N LEU A 78 -4.68 11.00 -4.53
CA LEU A 78 -4.86 9.68 -5.15
C LEU A 78 -5.22 9.83 -6.64
N PRO A 79 -5.12 8.75 -7.45
CA PRO A 79 -5.51 8.83 -8.86
C PRO A 79 -6.93 9.37 -9.05
N GLU A 80 -7.19 9.96 -10.22
CA GLU A 80 -8.46 10.59 -10.54
C GLU A 80 -9.65 9.65 -10.28
N GLY A 81 -10.68 10.16 -9.62
CA GLY A 81 -11.88 9.39 -9.26
C GLY A 81 -11.69 8.37 -8.11
N LYS A 82 -10.49 8.23 -7.54
CA LYS A 82 -10.23 7.26 -6.45
C LYS A 82 -10.38 7.84 -5.04
N ALA A 83 -10.41 9.16 -4.90
CA ALA A 83 -10.68 9.83 -3.63
C ALA A 83 -12.10 9.50 -3.13
N LEU A 84 -12.22 9.23 -1.83
CA LEU A 84 -13.44 8.88 -1.14
C LEU A 84 -13.92 10.02 -0.25
N LYS A 85 -15.22 10.00 0.05
CA LYS A 85 -15.82 10.93 0.99
C LYS A 85 -15.24 10.70 2.40
N PRO A 86 -15.20 11.74 3.26
CA PRO A 86 -14.79 11.59 4.64
C PRO A 86 -15.55 10.43 5.32
N ARG A 87 -14.84 9.61 6.10
CA ARG A 87 -15.38 8.44 6.83
C ARG A 87 -15.90 7.27 5.98
N GLU A 88 -15.85 7.37 4.65
CA GLU A 88 -16.19 6.25 3.79
C GLU A 88 -15.18 5.10 3.98
N ALA A 89 -15.70 3.88 4.18
CA ALA A 89 -14.91 2.67 4.42
C ALA A 89 -13.90 2.76 5.58
N TRP A 90 -14.17 3.62 6.56
CA TRP A 90 -13.31 3.80 7.72
C TRP A 90 -13.02 2.46 8.40
N GLY A 91 -11.74 2.19 8.69
CA GLY A 91 -11.29 0.94 9.30
C GLY A 91 -11.22 -0.27 8.36
N LEU A 92 -11.70 -0.16 7.11
CA LEU A 92 -11.72 -1.25 6.14
C LEU A 92 -10.83 -1.03 4.92
N LEU A 93 -10.34 0.20 4.68
CA LEU A 93 -9.57 0.51 3.47
C LEU A 93 -8.35 -0.37 3.29
N ASP A 94 -7.66 -0.75 4.36
CA ASP A 94 -6.48 -1.60 4.35
C ASP A 94 -6.77 -3.05 3.95
N LYS A 95 -8.05 -3.43 3.87
CA LYS A 95 -8.47 -4.71 3.27
C LYS A 95 -8.51 -4.64 1.74
N TYR A 96 -8.63 -3.44 1.16
CA TYR A 96 -8.98 -3.25 -0.26
C TYR A 96 -8.10 -2.26 -1.01
N ARG A 97 -7.25 -1.52 -0.31
CA ARG A 97 -6.36 -0.51 -0.88
C ARG A 97 -5.00 -0.59 -0.23
N CYS A 98 -3.96 -0.31 -0.98
CA CYS A 98 -2.63 -0.09 -0.42
C CYS A 98 -1.80 0.86 -1.27
N VAL A 99 -0.84 1.51 -0.62
CA VAL A 99 0.27 2.19 -1.29
C VAL A 99 1.58 1.55 -0.81
N ARG A 100 2.42 1.13 -1.76
CA ARG A 100 3.73 0.51 -1.49
C ARG A 100 4.75 0.91 -2.55
N VAL A 101 6.02 0.78 -2.21
CA VAL A 101 7.10 0.81 -3.21
C VAL A 101 7.18 -0.58 -3.85
N SER A 102 7.14 -0.62 -5.17
CA SER A 102 7.43 -1.82 -5.96
C SER A 102 8.24 -1.45 -7.21
N ALA A 103 9.31 -2.21 -7.46
CA ALA A 103 10.31 -1.93 -8.50
C ALA A 103 10.80 -0.47 -8.46
N GLY A 104 11.08 0.03 -7.25
CA GLY A 104 11.61 1.38 -7.03
C GLY A 104 10.62 2.52 -7.33
N LYS A 105 9.31 2.24 -7.47
CA LYS A 105 8.28 3.26 -7.71
C LYS A 105 7.13 3.12 -6.72
N LEU A 106 6.44 4.21 -6.42
CA LEU A 106 5.22 4.16 -5.64
C LEU A 106 4.08 3.57 -6.47
N ARG A 107 3.41 2.56 -5.92
CA ARG A 107 2.25 1.91 -6.52
C ARG A 107 1.05 2.05 -5.59
N PHE A 108 -0.10 2.32 -6.18
CA PHE A 108 -1.38 2.31 -5.50
C PHE A 108 -2.25 1.20 -6.08
N VAL A 109 -2.72 0.29 -5.22
CA VAL A 109 -3.69 -0.74 -5.58
C VAL A 109 -5.03 -0.36 -5.01
N ASP A 110 -6.07 -0.44 -5.83
CA ASP A 110 -7.45 -0.26 -5.41
C ASP A 110 -8.32 -1.41 -5.90
N MET A 111 -9.00 -2.06 -4.95
CA MET A 111 -10.07 -3.02 -5.20
C MET A 111 -11.30 -2.75 -4.31
N TYR A 112 -11.42 -1.55 -3.74
CA TYR A 112 -12.56 -1.17 -2.94
C TYR A 112 -13.85 -1.22 -3.78
N SER A 113 -15.00 -1.46 -3.15
CA SER A 113 -16.28 -1.84 -3.81
C SER A 113 -16.83 -0.84 -4.84
N ARG A 114 -16.28 0.37 -4.92
CA ARG A 114 -16.56 1.36 -5.98
C ARG A 114 -15.65 1.24 -7.21
N ASN A 115 -14.57 0.47 -7.13
CA ASN A 115 -13.77 0.12 -8.27
C ASN A 115 -14.50 -0.96 -9.07
N ARG A 116 -15.34 -0.51 -10.00
CA ARG A 116 -16.17 -1.35 -10.84
C ARG A 116 -15.90 -1.07 -12.30
N ASP A 117 -15.97 -2.10 -13.13
CA ASP A 117 -15.96 -1.94 -14.57
C ASP A 117 -17.23 -1.21 -15.05
N SER A 118 -17.29 -0.89 -16.34
CA SER A 118 -18.48 -0.27 -16.96
C SER A 118 -19.77 -1.09 -16.82
N ARG A 119 -19.67 -2.38 -16.45
CA ARG A 119 -20.79 -3.30 -16.22
C ARG A 119 -21.08 -3.52 -14.73
N GLY A 120 -20.39 -2.84 -13.83
CA GLY A 120 -20.59 -2.92 -12.39
C GLY A 120 -19.85 -4.07 -11.68
N ALA A 121 -18.96 -4.80 -12.36
CA ALA A 121 -18.19 -5.90 -11.77
C ALA A 121 -17.00 -5.37 -10.96
N THR A 122 -16.77 -5.91 -9.77
CA THR A 122 -15.63 -5.54 -8.91
C THR A 122 -14.30 -5.78 -9.62
N GLN A 123 -13.45 -4.75 -9.61
CA GLN A 123 -12.14 -4.75 -10.24
C GLN A 123 -11.02 -4.49 -9.23
N ILE A 124 -9.84 -4.94 -9.61
CA ILE A 124 -8.57 -4.45 -9.10
C ILE A 124 -7.95 -3.52 -10.15
N SER A 125 -7.42 -2.39 -9.70
CA SER A 125 -6.64 -1.47 -10.52
C SER A 125 -5.30 -1.18 -9.85
N VAL A 126 -4.23 -1.09 -10.65
CA VAL A 126 -2.89 -0.79 -10.16
C VAL A 126 -2.34 0.44 -10.87
N TRP A 127 -1.94 1.41 -10.06
CA TRP A 127 -1.51 2.73 -10.48
C TRP A 127 -0.08 2.98 -10.05
N THR A 128 0.62 3.83 -10.80
CA THR A 128 2.02 4.18 -10.55
C THR A 128 2.20 5.66 -10.45
N LEU A 129 2.87 6.09 -9.39
CA LEU A 129 3.52 7.38 -9.33
C LEU A 129 4.99 7.13 -9.64
N ALA A 130 5.37 7.38 -10.89
CA ALA A 130 6.70 7.04 -11.40
C ALA A 130 7.77 8.03 -10.93
N ASP A 131 7.39 9.31 -10.82
CA ASP A 131 8.24 10.38 -10.35
C ASP A 131 7.75 10.87 -8.98
N PRO A 132 8.56 10.71 -7.91
CA PRO A 132 8.28 11.24 -6.57
C PRO A 132 8.02 12.76 -6.48
N ASP A 133 8.43 13.52 -7.51
CA ASP A 133 8.26 14.97 -7.58
C ASP A 133 7.01 15.42 -8.34
N THR A 134 6.27 14.50 -8.95
CA THR A 134 4.99 14.79 -9.60
C THR A 134 3.79 14.33 -8.77
N THR A 135 2.59 14.64 -9.26
CA THR A 135 1.32 14.14 -8.72
C THR A 135 0.58 13.26 -9.72
N GLU A 136 1.24 12.86 -10.79
CA GLU A 136 0.63 12.20 -11.94
C GLU A 136 0.66 10.68 -11.77
N TRP A 137 -0.50 10.11 -11.50
CA TRP A 137 -0.67 8.66 -11.45
C TRP A 137 -0.98 8.11 -12.83
N THR A 138 -0.26 7.09 -13.25
CA THR A 138 -0.56 6.33 -14.47
C THR A 138 -1.24 5.01 -14.10
N LEU A 139 -2.37 4.70 -14.74
CA LEU A 139 -2.97 3.37 -14.66
C LEU A 139 -2.12 2.37 -15.46
N GLU A 140 -1.62 1.32 -14.80
CA GLU A 140 -0.78 0.31 -15.46
C GLU A 140 -1.62 -0.85 -16.00
N TYR A 141 -2.56 -1.33 -15.18
CA TYR A 141 -3.45 -2.42 -15.52
C TYR A 141 -4.66 -2.45 -14.59
N GLU A 142 -5.72 -3.05 -15.12
CA GLU A 142 -6.97 -3.35 -14.44
C GLU A 142 -7.44 -4.76 -14.81
N ALA A 143 -8.10 -5.42 -13.87
CA ALA A 143 -8.71 -6.72 -14.07
C ALA A 143 -9.96 -6.86 -13.20
N THR A 144 -10.97 -7.55 -13.71
CA THR A 144 -12.11 -7.98 -12.89
C THR A 144 -11.73 -9.24 -12.12
N PHE A 145 -12.28 -9.41 -10.91
CA PHE A 145 -12.09 -10.68 -10.19
C PHE A 145 -12.70 -11.88 -10.93
N LYS A 146 -13.77 -11.64 -11.71
CA LYS A 146 -14.36 -12.67 -12.57
C LYS A 146 -13.36 -13.22 -13.58
N GLU A 147 -12.60 -12.36 -14.25
CA GLU A 147 -11.56 -12.80 -15.19
C GLU A 147 -10.49 -13.65 -14.50
N ILE A 148 -10.04 -13.24 -13.31
CA ILE A 148 -9.07 -14.00 -12.51
C ILE A 148 -9.65 -15.36 -12.14
N TRP A 149 -10.90 -15.42 -11.66
CA TRP A 149 -11.55 -16.67 -11.25
C TRP A 149 -11.88 -17.63 -12.40
N ASP A 150 -12.04 -17.11 -13.61
CA ASP A 150 -12.34 -17.90 -14.80
C ASP A 150 -11.08 -18.51 -15.44
N ASP A 151 -9.89 -17.99 -15.12
CA ASP A 151 -8.62 -18.51 -15.60
C ASP A 151 -8.31 -19.92 -15.03
N ALA A 152 -7.61 -20.73 -15.83
CA ALA A 152 -7.25 -22.10 -15.46
C ALA A 152 -6.34 -22.16 -14.21
N SER A 153 -5.45 -21.18 -14.04
CA SER A 153 -4.55 -21.10 -12.88
C SER A 153 -5.31 -20.92 -11.57
N TYR A 154 -6.36 -20.10 -11.56
CA TYR A 154 -7.20 -19.93 -10.36
C TYR A 154 -8.02 -21.20 -10.08
N LYS A 155 -8.64 -21.78 -11.11
CA LYS A 155 -9.41 -23.03 -10.97
C LYS A 155 -8.56 -24.17 -10.42
N ALA A 156 -7.29 -24.25 -10.80
CA ALA A 156 -6.35 -25.24 -10.29
C ALA A 156 -6.06 -25.13 -8.78
N THR A 157 -6.29 -23.96 -8.17
CA THR A 157 -6.14 -23.80 -6.70
C THR A 157 -7.25 -24.48 -5.91
N GLY A 158 -8.42 -24.75 -6.52
CA GLY A 158 -9.59 -25.28 -5.83
C GLY A 158 -10.28 -24.30 -4.87
N LEU A 159 -9.86 -23.04 -4.84
CA LEU A 159 -10.36 -22.03 -3.90
C LEU A 159 -11.72 -21.44 -4.31
N PRO A 160 -12.53 -20.98 -3.34
CA PRO A 160 -13.87 -20.44 -3.62
C PRO A 160 -13.79 -19.07 -4.29
N ARG A 161 -14.75 -18.80 -5.19
CA ARG A 161 -14.91 -17.49 -5.87
C ARG A 161 -15.42 -16.41 -4.92
N LYS A 162 -14.51 -15.88 -4.09
CA LYS A 162 -14.76 -14.83 -3.09
C LYS A 162 -13.75 -13.71 -3.28
N ILE A 163 -14.18 -12.47 -3.04
CA ILE A 163 -13.28 -11.31 -3.09
C ILE A 163 -12.26 -11.47 -1.94
N PRO A 164 -10.96 -11.57 -2.26
CA PRO A 164 -9.95 -11.80 -1.25
C PRO A 164 -9.58 -10.48 -0.55
N VAL A 165 -8.78 -10.55 0.51
CA VAL A 165 -8.26 -9.38 1.24
C VAL A 165 -6.86 -9.06 0.73
N LEU A 166 -6.57 -7.77 0.51
CA LEU A 166 -5.27 -7.34 -0.01
C LEU A 166 -4.17 -7.54 1.03
N ALA A 167 -3.10 -8.25 0.64
CA ALA A 167 -1.92 -8.44 1.47
C ALA A 167 -0.86 -7.37 1.14
N LEU A 168 -0.31 -7.37 -0.07
CA LEU A 168 0.74 -6.45 -0.51
C LEU A 168 0.99 -6.54 -2.02
N ILE A 169 1.86 -5.67 -2.52
CA ILE A 169 2.37 -5.67 -3.90
C ILE A 169 3.79 -6.24 -3.87
N HIS A 170 4.11 -7.18 -4.75
CA HIS A 170 5.42 -7.80 -4.78
C HIS A 170 6.53 -6.72 -4.89
N PRO A 171 7.58 -6.72 -4.04
CA PRO A 171 8.53 -5.62 -3.93
C PRO A 171 9.30 -5.28 -5.22
N THR A 172 9.54 -6.27 -6.07
CA THR A 172 10.32 -6.11 -7.32
C THR A 172 9.55 -6.40 -8.60
N ASN A 173 8.33 -6.94 -8.51
CA ASN A 173 7.53 -7.34 -9.67
C ASN A 173 6.13 -6.74 -9.53
N PRO A 174 5.90 -5.50 -10.01
CA PRO A 174 4.65 -4.79 -9.72
C PRO A 174 3.42 -5.55 -10.22
N ASP A 175 3.54 -6.34 -11.29
CA ASP A 175 2.44 -7.11 -11.87
C ASP A 175 1.85 -8.13 -10.89
N VAL A 176 2.62 -8.58 -9.89
CA VAL A 176 2.17 -9.55 -8.87
C VAL A 176 1.68 -8.86 -7.61
N VAL A 177 0.41 -9.09 -7.29
CA VAL A 177 -0.24 -8.63 -6.07
C VAL A 177 -0.66 -9.84 -5.25
N TYR A 178 -0.40 -9.79 -3.94
CA TYR A 178 -0.73 -10.86 -3.02
C TYR A 178 -2.04 -10.59 -2.27
N PHE A 179 -2.79 -11.65 -2.03
CA PHE A 179 -4.07 -11.60 -1.33
C PHE A 179 -4.22 -12.74 -0.33
N PHE A 180 -4.90 -12.46 0.78
CA PHE A 180 -5.41 -13.48 1.69
C PHE A 180 -6.78 -13.94 1.24
N LEU A 181 -6.94 -15.25 1.09
CA LEU A 181 -8.23 -15.90 0.88
C LEU A 181 -8.31 -17.12 1.78
N ASP A 182 -9.13 -17.01 2.82
CA ASP A 182 -9.22 -18.00 3.88
C ASP A 182 -7.81 -18.26 4.47
N GLU A 183 -7.27 -19.48 4.38
CA GLU A 183 -5.93 -19.83 4.88
C GLU A 183 -4.81 -19.74 3.82
N HIS A 184 -5.12 -19.17 2.65
CA HIS A 184 -4.19 -19.12 1.53
C HIS A 184 -3.71 -17.71 1.26
N LEU A 185 -2.42 -17.61 0.93
CA LEU A 185 -1.81 -16.44 0.34
C LEU A 185 -1.68 -16.68 -1.17
N LEU A 186 -2.45 -15.95 -1.96
CA LEU A 186 -2.41 -16.01 -3.42
C LEU A 186 -1.57 -14.88 -3.98
N GLY A 187 -0.54 -15.20 -4.75
CA GLY A 187 0.11 -14.27 -5.66
C GLY A 187 -0.60 -14.29 -7.01
N VAL A 188 -1.17 -13.16 -7.42
CA VAL A 188 -1.84 -13.02 -8.72
C VAL A 188 -1.06 -12.03 -9.58
N ASN A 189 -0.63 -12.47 -10.76
CA ASN A 189 -0.22 -11.55 -11.81
C ASN A 189 -1.48 -10.88 -12.38
N VAL A 190 -1.74 -9.65 -11.96
CA VAL A 190 -2.98 -8.92 -12.27
C VAL A 190 -3.05 -8.57 -13.77
N ARG A 191 -1.91 -8.22 -14.37
CA ARG A 191 -1.81 -7.93 -15.81
C ARG A 191 -2.18 -9.15 -16.66
N ALA A 192 -1.67 -10.32 -16.28
CA ALA A 192 -1.96 -11.58 -16.95
C ALA A 192 -3.30 -12.21 -16.54
N ARG A 193 -3.90 -11.74 -15.43
CA ARG A 193 -5.11 -12.29 -14.79
C ARG A 193 -4.93 -13.73 -14.33
N LYS A 194 -3.71 -14.08 -13.87
CA LYS A 194 -3.32 -15.45 -13.52
C LYS A 194 -2.82 -15.55 -12.09
N VAL A 195 -3.18 -16.62 -11.40
CA VAL A 195 -2.53 -17.02 -10.16
C VAL A 195 -1.15 -17.57 -10.52
N VAL A 196 -0.12 -17.02 -9.90
CA VAL A 196 1.28 -17.44 -10.08
C VAL A 196 1.81 -18.18 -8.86
N GLU A 197 1.26 -17.89 -7.68
CA GLU A 197 1.65 -18.48 -6.40
C GLU A 197 0.40 -18.72 -5.55
N CYS A 198 0.36 -19.82 -4.80
CA CYS A 198 -0.73 -20.13 -3.89
C CYS A 198 -0.17 -21.02 -2.78
N GLU A 199 0.01 -20.45 -1.59
CA GLU A 199 0.60 -21.14 -0.44
C GLU A 199 -0.34 -21.04 0.76
N VAL A 200 -0.39 -22.11 1.57
CA VAL A 200 -1.04 -22.05 2.89
C VAL A 200 -0.12 -21.27 3.83
N TYR A 201 -0.66 -20.29 4.54
CA TYR A 201 0.12 -19.53 5.52
C TYR A 201 -0.30 -19.91 6.93
N GLU A 202 0.69 -20.02 7.82
CA GLU A 202 0.45 -20.16 9.25
C GLU A 202 0.50 -18.78 9.90
N LEU A 203 -0.54 -18.44 10.67
CA LEU A 203 -0.62 -17.17 11.37
C LEU A 203 -0.78 -17.41 12.87
N VAL A 204 0.20 -16.93 13.63
CA VAL A 204 0.17 -17.04 15.10
C VAL A 204 -0.79 -16.00 15.70
N ALA A 205 -0.75 -14.76 15.19
CA ALA A 205 -1.64 -13.66 15.56
C ALA A 205 -1.49 -12.52 14.52
N PRO A 206 -2.50 -11.64 14.33
CA PRO A 206 -3.87 -11.70 14.88
C PRO A 206 -4.72 -12.81 14.21
N PRO A 207 -5.99 -13.04 14.60
CA PRO A 207 -6.88 -13.92 13.84
C PRO A 207 -6.95 -13.55 12.35
N SER A 208 -7.11 -14.55 11.47
CA SER A 208 -7.07 -14.39 10.00
C SER A 208 -8.06 -13.34 9.46
N GLU A 209 -9.23 -13.21 10.09
CA GLU A 209 -10.27 -12.21 9.75
C GLU A 209 -9.85 -10.74 9.95
N HIS A 210 -8.83 -10.52 10.76
CA HIS A 210 -8.24 -9.20 11.05
C HIS A 210 -7.00 -8.90 10.23
N VAL A 211 -6.52 -9.85 9.41
CA VAL A 211 -5.32 -9.64 8.58
C VAL A 211 -5.63 -8.62 7.50
N VAL A 212 -4.72 -7.66 7.37
CA VAL A 212 -4.82 -6.53 6.44
C VAL A 212 -3.42 -6.09 6.02
N THR A 213 -3.34 -5.35 4.92
CA THR A 213 -2.05 -4.89 4.37
C THR A 213 -1.20 -4.08 5.36
N ARG A 214 -1.78 -3.46 6.40
CA ARG A 214 -1.01 -2.74 7.43
C ARG A 214 -0.15 -3.61 8.33
N PHE A 215 -0.45 -4.90 8.46
CA PHE A 215 0.32 -5.79 9.33
C PHE A 215 1.41 -6.53 8.58
N ILE A 216 1.40 -6.51 7.25
CA ILE A 216 2.32 -7.29 6.44
C ILE A 216 3.49 -6.44 5.94
N HIS A 217 4.69 -6.99 6.06
CA HIS A 217 5.91 -6.51 5.47
C HIS A 217 6.57 -7.60 4.62
N ALA A 218 6.91 -7.23 3.39
CA ALA A 218 7.76 -8.07 2.57
C ALA A 218 9.21 -7.96 3.06
N TRP A 219 9.85 -9.12 3.24
CA TRP A 219 11.24 -9.21 3.64
C TRP A 219 12.02 -10.02 2.60
N GLN A 220 13.06 -9.40 2.04
CA GLN A 220 14.07 -10.11 1.26
C GLN A 220 15.16 -10.56 2.21
N LEU A 221 15.31 -11.87 2.38
CA LEU A 221 16.39 -12.40 3.20
C LEU A 221 17.74 -12.05 2.57
N PRO A 222 18.72 -11.58 3.37
CA PRO A 222 20.11 -11.47 2.93
C PRO A 222 20.60 -12.80 2.33
N PRO A 223 21.43 -12.77 1.27
CA PRO A 223 21.93 -14.00 0.64
C PRO A 223 22.58 -14.98 1.62
N ALA A 224 23.24 -14.48 2.66
CA ALA A 224 23.87 -15.30 3.71
C ALA A 224 22.87 -16.14 4.54
N LEU A 225 21.59 -15.78 4.55
CA LEU A 225 20.51 -16.50 5.24
C LEU A 225 19.71 -17.41 4.29
N CYS A 226 19.95 -17.32 2.98
CA CYS A 226 19.30 -18.14 1.96
C CYS A 226 20.05 -19.47 1.82
N SER A 227 19.75 -20.45 2.67
CA SER A 227 20.23 -21.83 2.46
C SER A 227 19.29 -22.57 1.51
N GLY A 228 19.67 -22.66 0.23
CA GLY A 228 18.98 -23.47 -0.76
C GLY A 228 18.53 -22.70 -2.00
N ASN A 229 18.73 -23.33 -3.16
CA ASN A 229 18.55 -22.80 -4.51
C ASN A 229 17.06 -22.58 -4.84
N ARG A 230 16.43 -21.55 -4.24
CA ARG A 230 15.08 -21.10 -4.59
C ARG A 230 15.15 -19.62 -4.95
N ASN A 231 14.67 -19.31 -6.16
CA ASN A 231 14.48 -17.94 -6.63
C ASN A 231 13.82 -17.11 -5.52
N SER A 232 14.49 -16.04 -5.10
CA SER A 232 14.01 -14.91 -4.27
C SER A 232 12.68 -15.16 -3.56
N THR A 233 12.70 -15.92 -2.46
CA THR A 233 11.52 -16.11 -1.62
C THR A 233 11.25 -14.82 -0.85
N VAL A 234 10.12 -14.18 -1.12
CA VAL A 234 9.64 -13.04 -0.33
C VAL A 234 8.91 -13.60 0.88
N PHE A 235 9.45 -13.33 2.06
CA PHE A 235 8.79 -13.69 3.31
C PHE A 235 7.85 -12.56 3.74
N PHE A 236 6.72 -12.94 4.32
CA PHE A 236 5.74 -12.01 4.86
C PHE A 236 5.77 -12.14 6.37
N ARG A 237 6.04 -11.03 7.04
CA ARG A 237 5.91 -10.90 8.49
C ARG A 237 4.80 -9.92 8.82
#